data_AF-A0A2M7MBW9-F1
#
_entry.id   AF-A0A2M7MBW9-F1
#
_cell.length_a   1.000
_cell.length_b   1.000
_cell.length_c   1.000
_cell.angle_alpha   90.00
_cell.angle_beta   90.00
_cell.angle_gamma   90.00
#
_symmetry.space_group_name_H-M   'P 1'
#
loop_
_entity.id
_entity.type
_entity.pdbx_description
1 polymer ?
#
loop_
_entity_poly.entity_id
_entity_poly.type
_entity_poly.pdbx_seq_one_letter_code
_entity_poly.pdbx_strand_id
1 'polypeptide(L)'
;MTNSKIPKNFNSKKDEAKFWDSHDIGNFIGELKVVEGSYLPIDENKTTMTIRLTPSLKTKVKKIASGYDISTSSLVRMWMIDRLKTFTK
;
A
#
# COMPACT_ATOMS: atom_id res chain seq x y z
N MET A 1 42.07 -5.61 -9.99
CA MET A 1 41.61 -5.05 -8.70
C MET A 1 40.62 -3.94 -9.03
N THR A 2 39.34 -4.11 -8.72
CA THR A 2 38.32 -3.08 -9.03
C THR A 2 38.26 -2.08 -7.88
N ASN A 3 38.77 -0.87 -8.10
CA ASN A 3 38.60 0.26 -7.19
C ASN A 3 37.13 0.69 -7.23
N SER A 4 36.32 0.19 -6.30
CA SER A 4 34.94 0.63 -6.10
C SER A 4 34.95 2.05 -5.54
N LYS A 5 34.18 2.96 -6.16
CA LYS A 5 34.08 4.36 -5.74
C LYS A 5 33.11 4.55 -4.58
N ILE A 6 32.23 3.58 -4.33
CA ILE A 6 31.34 3.57 -3.16
C ILE A 6 32.12 3.04 -1.94
N PRO A 7 32.15 3.79 -0.81
CA PRO A 7 32.73 3.29 0.43
C PRO A 7 32.08 1.97 0.86
N LYS A 8 32.89 0.95 1.16
CA LYS A 8 32.37 -0.36 1.62
C LYS A 8 31.68 -0.28 2.98
N ASN A 9 32.11 0.66 3.82
CA ASN A 9 31.59 0.88 5.16
C ASN A 9 31.41 2.38 5.39
N PHE A 10 30.26 2.78 5.94
CA PHE A 10 30.03 4.11 6.47
C PHE A 10 30.13 4.09 7.99
N ASN A 11 30.78 5.11 8.57
CA ASN A 11 30.92 5.22 10.03
C ASN A 11 29.58 5.50 10.72
N SER A 12 28.64 6.15 10.03
CA SER A 12 27.31 6.42 10.52
C SER A 12 26.31 6.64 9.36
N LYS A 13 25.01 6.47 9.64
CA LYS A 13 23.95 6.79 8.67
C LYS A 13 23.97 8.26 8.23
N LYS A 14 24.43 9.16 9.09
CA LYS A 14 24.55 10.59 8.77
C LYS A 14 25.66 10.85 7.76
N ASP A 15 26.76 10.10 7.85
CA ASP A 15 27.87 10.22 6.91
C ASP A 15 27.52 9.60 5.56
N GLU A 16 26.74 8.51 5.55
CA GLU A 16 26.16 7.94 4.34
C GLU A 16 25.24 8.93 3.63
N ALA A 17 24.32 9.56 4.35
CA ALA A 17 23.42 10.57 3.77
C ALA A 17 24.21 11.73 3.13
N LYS A 18 25.20 12.27 3.86
CA LYS A 18 26.07 13.35 3.33
C LYS A 18 26.82 12.93 2.06
N PHE A 19 27.27 11.68 1.99
CA PHE A 19 27.97 11.16 0.81
C PHE A 19 27.04 11.14 -0.41
N TRP A 20 25.80 10.66 -0.26
CA TRP A 20 24.82 10.64 -1.34
C TRP A 20 24.27 12.03 -1.69
N ASP A 21 24.21 12.96 -0.72
CA ASP A 21 23.85 14.36 -0.98
C ASP A 21 24.93 15.10 -1.79
N SER A 22 26.21 14.73 -1.62
CA SER A 22 27.33 15.41 -2.26
C SER A 22 27.81 14.76 -3.56
N HIS A 23 27.40 13.52 -3.87
CA HIS A 23 27.85 12.78 -5.05
C HIS A 23 26.66 12.36 -5.93
N ASP A 24 26.77 12.65 -7.22
CA ASP A 24 25.77 12.21 -8.21
C ASP A 24 25.78 10.68 -8.35
N ILE A 25 24.61 10.08 -8.14
CA ILE A 25 24.33 8.65 -8.27
C ILE A 25 24.72 8.12 -9.65
N GLY A 26 24.63 8.95 -10.71
CA GLY A 26 25.01 8.61 -12.08
C GLY A 26 26.45 8.09 -12.21
N ASN A 27 27.36 8.58 -11.36
CA ASN A 27 28.77 8.17 -11.35
C ASN A 27 29.00 6.74 -10.83
N PHE A 28 27.98 6.12 -10.24
CA PHE A 28 28.05 4.82 -9.59
C PHE A 28 27.16 3.76 -10.23
N ILE A 29 26.44 4.08 -11.32
CA ILE A 29 25.49 3.15 -11.97
C ILE A 29 26.11 1.78 -12.29
N GLY A 30 27.38 1.75 -12.71
CA GLY A 30 28.09 0.49 -13.00
C GLY A 30 28.44 -0.36 -11.76
N GLU A 31 28.34 0.20 -10.56
CA GLU A 31 28.55 -0.48 -9.28
C GLU A 31 27.22 -0.85 -8.59
N LEU A 32 26.10 -0.27 -9.03
CA LEU A 32 24.77 -0.58 -8.52
C LEU A 32 24.28 -1.92 -9.08
N LYS A 33 23.61 -2.69 -8.24
CA LYS A 33 22.87 -3.88 -8.68
C LYS A 33 21.43 -3.49 -8.92
N VAL A 34 20.89 -3.90 -10.07
CA VAL A 34 19.46 -3.83 -10.30
C VAL A 34 18.81 -4.73 -9.27
N VAL A 35 18.09 -4.11 -8.33
CA VAL A 35 17.15 -4.82 -7.47
C VAL A 35 15.82 -4.83 -8.19
N GLU A 36 15.22 -6.00 -8.38
CA GLU A 36 13.82 -6.07 -8.75
C GLU A 36 13.03 -5.45 -7.61
N GLY A 37 12.58 -4.22 -7.79
CA GLY A 37 11.68 -3.58 -6.86
C GLY A 37 10.39 -4.39 -6.84
N SER A 38 10.16 -5.14 -5.76
CA SER A 38 8.82 -5.60 -5.47
C SER A 38 8.00 -4.37 -5.11
N TYR A 39 7.33 -3.80 -6.11
CA TYR A 39 6.09 -3.10 -5.84
C TYR A 39 5.18 -4.13 -5.17
N LEU A 40 5.14 -4.11 -3.84
CA LEU A 40 4.13 -4.80 -3.07
C LEU A 40 2.90 -3.88 -3.15
N PRO A 41 1.91 -4.12 -4.02
CA PRO A 41 0.65 -3.43 -3.87
C PRO A 41 0.14 -3.77 -2.47
N ILE A 42 0.19 -2.77 -1.58
CA ILE A 42 -0.37 -2.86 -0.22
C ILE A 42 -1.89 -3.06 -0.32
N ASP A 43 -2.50 -2.72 -1.46
CA ASP A 43 -3.88 -3.08 -1.76
C ASP A 43 -3.96 -4.55 -2.18
N GLU A 44 -4.38 -5.41 -1.25
CA GLU A 44 -5.03 -6.67 -1.58
C GLU A 44 -6.03 -6.42 -2.71
N ASN A 45 -5.86 -7.13 -3.84
CA ASN A 45 -6.72 -6.95 -5.00
C ASN A 45 -8.19 -7.04 -4.58
N LYS A 46 -8.94 -5.94 -4.77
CA LYS A 46 -10.37 -5.90 -4.45
C LYS A 46 -11.09 -6.95 -5.31
N THR A 47 -11.72 -7.92 -4.66
CA THR A 47 -12.54 -8.93 -5.31
C THR A 47 -14.02 -8.58 -5.18
N THR A 48 -14.80 -8.94 -6.21
CA THR A 48 -16.26 -8.77 -6.19
C THR A 48 -16.90 -9.91 -5.42
N MET A 49 -17.73 -9.58 -4.45
CA MET A 49 -18.56 -10.54 -3.72
C MET A 49 -20.04 -10.31 -4.08
N THR A 50 -20.71 -11.36 -4.54
CA THR A 50 -22.16 -11.32 -4.81
C THR A 50 -22.91 -11.90 -3.62
N ILE A 51 -23.82 -11.11 -3.04
CA ILE A 51 -24.66 -11.51 -1.91
C ILE A 51 -26.14 -11.49 -2.29
N ARG A 52 -26.91 -12.48 -1.82
CA ARG A 52 -28.35 -12.52 -2.00
C ARG A 52 -29.03 -11.72 -0.89
N LEU A 53 -29.84 -10.73 -1.27
CA LEU A 53 -30.60 -9.88 -0.36
C LEU A 53 -32.08 -9.91 -0.74
N THR A 54 -32.97 -9.74 0.24
CA THR A 54 -34.38 -9.48 -0.05
C THR A 54 -34.53 -8.10 -0.72
N PRO A 55 -35.56 -7.89 -1.57
CA PRO A 55 -35.78 -6.59 -2.22
C PRO A 55 -35.92 -5.44 -1.22
N SER A 56 -36.62 -5.67 -0.11
CA SER A 56 -36.81 -4.68 0.95
C SER A 56 -35.50 -4.27 1.61
N LEU A 57 -34.61 -5.23 1.89
CA LEU A 57 -33.30 -4.96 2.45
C LEU A 57 -32.42 -4.19 1.46
N LYS A 58 -32.40 -4.59 0.18
CA LYS A 58 -31.65 -3.88 -0.87
C LYS A 58 -32.06 -2.41 -0.95
N THR A 59 -33.36 -2.12 -0.92
CA THR A 59 -33.87 -0.74 -0.94
C THR A 59 -33.46 0.05 0.30
N LYS A 60 -33.53 -0.55 1.49
CA LYS A 60 -33.08 0.10 2.74
C LYS A 60 -31.60 0.44 2.70
N VAL A 61 -30.73 -0.49 2.31
CA VAL A 61 -29.29 -0.25 2.20
C VAL A 61 -28.99 0.84 1.18
N LYS A 62 -29.67 0.85 0.02
CA LYS A 62 -29.51 1.90 -0.98
C LYS A 62 -29.88 3.28 -0.42
N LYS A 63 -31.02 3.40 0.28
CA LYS A 63 -31.47 4.66 0.87
C LYS A 63 -30.47 5.20 1.90
N ILE A 64 -29.93 4.33 2.75
CA ILE A 64 -28.94 4.70 3.75
C ILE A 64 -27.64 5.16 3.07
N ALA A 65 -27.16 4.41 2.07
CA ALA A 65 -25.94 4.75 1.34
C ALA A 65 -26.03 6.11 0.65
N SER A 66 -27.18 6.40 0.01
CA SER A 66 -27.45 7.72 -0.57
C SER A 66 -27.47 8.85 0.46
N GLY A 67 -27.95 8.59 1.69
CA GLY A 67 -27.91 9.59 2.77
C GLY A 67 -26.48 9.95 3.22
N TYR A 68 -25.50 9.09 2.96
CA TYR A 68 -24.08 9.32 3.26
C TYR A 68 -23.25 9.71 2.02
N ASP A 69 -23.89 9.87 0.85
CA ASP A 69 -23.22 10.11 -0.44
C ASP A 69 -22.14 9.07 -0.79
N ILE A 70 -22.40 7.80 -0.47
CA ILE A 70 -21.51 6.68 -0.77
C ILE A 70 -22.21 5.58 -1.55
N SER A 71 -21.42 4.73 -2.21
CA SER A 71 -21.94 3.56 -2.90
C SER A 71 -22.51 2.52 -1.91
N THR A 72 -23.48 1.73 -2.37
CA THR A 72 -24.01 0.60 -1.60
C THR A 72 -22.92 -0.40 -1.21
N SER A 73 -21.95 -0.67 -2.09
CA SER A 73 -20.84 -1.58 -1.79
C SER A 73 -19.89 -1.02 -0.74
N SER A 74 -19.63 0.30 -0.74
CA SER A 74 -18.83 0.97 0.30
C SER A 74 -19.51 0.85 1.67
N LEU A 75 -20.82 1.13 1.74
CA LEU A 75 -21.57 1.02 2.99
C LEU A 75 -21.55 -0.42 3.54
N VAL A 76 -21.83 -1.41 2.67
CA VAL A 76 -21.84 -2.82 3.06
C VAL A 76 -20.45 -3.27 3.54
N ARG A 77 -19.39 -2.88 2.83
CA ARG A 77 -18.00 -3.17 3.25
C ARG A 77 -17.72 -2.60 4.64
N MET A 78 -18.08 -1.35 4.88
CA MET A 78 -17.84 -0.69 6.17
C MET A 78 -18.55 -1.43 7.31
N TRP A 79 -19.82 -1.78 7.13
CA TRP A 79 -20.57 -2.56 8.12
C TRP A 79 -20.00 -3.97 8.32
N MET A 80 -19.56 -4.66 7.26
CA MET A 80 -18.92 -5.97 7.40
C MET A 80 -17.65 -5.88 8.25
N ILE A 81 -16.78 -4.90 7.98
CA ILE A 81 -15.54 -4.68 8.76
C ILE A 81 -15.87 -4.42 10.23
N ASP A 82 -16.84 -3.55 10.49
CA ASP A 82 -17.26 -3.22 11.87
C ASP A 82 -17.79 -4.44 12.63
N ARG A 83 -18.64 -5.25 11.97
CA ARG A 83 -19.16 -6.48 12.56
C ARG A 83 -18.06 -7.52 12.78
N LEU A 84 -17.14 -7.70 11.83
CA LEU A 84 -16.03 -8.66 11.98
C LEU A 84 -15.11 -8.29 13.15
N LYS A 85 -14.80 -7.01 13.35
CA LYS A 85 -14.04 -6.53 14.52
C LYS A 85 -14.66 -6.93 15.86
N THR A 86 -15.98 -7.08 15.91
CA THR A 86 -16.68 -7.51 17.14
C THR A 86 -16.46 -9.00 17.43
N PHE A 87 -16.26 -9.83 16.39
CA PHE A 87 -16.06 -11.28 16.54
C PHE A 87 -14.60 -11.67 16.78
N THR A 88 -13.64 -10.82 16.42
CA THR A 88 -12.20 -11.09 16.58
C THR A 88 -11.64 -10.55 17.89
N LYS A 89 -12.49 -10.39 18.91
CA LYS A 89 -12.13 -9.89 20.23
C LYS A 89 -11.93 -11.02 21.22
#